data_AF-A0A6M6JLI7-F1
#
_entry.id   AF-A0A6M6JLI7-F1
#
_cell.length_a   1.000
_cell.length_b   1.000
_cell.length_c   1.000
_cell.angle_alpha   90.00
_cell.angle_beta   90.00
_cell.angle_gamma   90.00
#
_symmetry.space_group_name_H-M   'P 1'
#
loop_
_entity.id
_entity.type
_entity.pdbx_description
1 polymer ?
#
loop_
_entity_poly.entity_id
_entity_poly.type
_entity_poly.pdbx_seq_one_letter_code
_entity_poly.pdbx_strand_id
1 'polypeptide(L)' 'MSTVHLNTSDAAELAEMLTFLGDWLANDPHTLSASLEKFLGGTGYTTDTLHNDLARFAFLLTGEGAAHLFGGEEQ' A
#
# COMPACT_ATOMS: atom_id res chain seq x y z
N MET A 1 -6.93 -16.89 -14.49
CA MET A 1 -6.73 -16.07 -13.27
C MET A 1 -8.05 -16.04 -12.52
N SER A 2 -8.04 -16.32 -11.22
CA SER A 2 -9.25 -16.25 -10.40
C SER A 2 -9.45 -14.82 -9.90
N THR A 3 -10.67 -14.30 -10.02
CA THR A 3 -11.03 -12.97 -9.52
C THR A 3 -11.22 -13.03 -8.00
N VAL A 4 -10.66 -12.06 -7.28
CA VAL A 4 -10.91 -11.83 -5.85
C VAL A 4 -11.89 -10.68 -5.71
N HIS A 5 -12.92 -10.86 -4.88
CA HIS A 5 -13.90 -9.83 -4.57
C HIS A 5 -13.76 -9.42 -3.11
N LEU A 6 -13.65 -8.12 -2.86
CA LEU A 6 -13.70 -7.51 -1.53
C LEU A 6 -15.00 -6.72 -1.42
N ASN A 7 -15.70 -6.86 -0.29
CA ASN A 7 -16.78 -5.94 0.03
C ASN A 7 -16.21 -4.61 0.58
N THR A 8 -17.04 -3.58 0.72
CA THR A 8 -16.60 -2.25 1.17
C THR A 8 -15.97 -2.26 2.56
N SER A 9 -16.51 -3.07 3.49
CA SER A 9 -15.98 -3.19 4.85
C SER A 9 -14.59 -3.83 4.84
N ASP A 10 -14.44 -4.96 4.13
CA ASP A 10 -13.17 -5.67 4.02
C ASP A 10 -12.10 -4.79 3.34
N ALA A 11 -12.51 -3.99 2.34
CA ALA A 11 -11.62 -3.05 1.67
C ALA A 11 -11.15 -1.94 2.61
N ALA A 12 -12.04 -1.41 3.46
CA ALA A 12 -11.69 -0.41 4.46
C ALA A 12 -10.74 -0.98 5.52
N GLU A 13 -11.02 -2.17 6.07
CA GLU A 13 -10.14 -2.85 7.03
C GLU A 13 -8.76 -3.13 6.44
N LEU A 14 -8.69 -3.54 5.17
CA LEU A 14 -7.43 -3.75 4.49
C LEU A 14 -6.67 -2.43 4.30
N ALA A 15 -7.35 -1.34 3.96
CA ALA A 15 -6.72 -0.02 3.84
C ALA A 15 -6.14 0.47 5.18
N GLU A 16 -6.86 0.27 6.29
CA GLU A 16 -6.38 0.57 7.63
C GLU A 16 -5.14 -0.25 7.99
N MET A 17 -5.15 -1.55 7.68
CA MET A 17 -3.99 -2.42 7.91
C MET A 17 -2.77 -1.97 7.09
N LEU A 18 -2.95 -1.61 5.83
CA LEU A 18 -1.87 -1.11 4.98
C LEU A 18 -1.30 0.21 5.49
N THR A 19 -2.16 1.10 5.99
CA THR A 19 -1.75 2.36 6.62
C THR A 19 -0.93 2.11 7.87
N PHE A 20 -1.41 1.22 8.75
CA PHE A 20 -0.69 0.80 9.95
C PHE A 20 0.70 0.23 9.63
N LEU A 21 0.83 -0.58 8.58
CA LEU A 21 2.13 -1.10 8.13
C LEU A 21 3.04 0.01 7.60
N GLY A 22 2.49 1.01 6.91
CA GLY A 22 3.24 2.21 6.49
C GLY A 22 3.79 2.98 7.69
N ASP A 23 2.95 3.26 8.68
CA ASP A 23 3.35 3.95 9.91
C ASP A 23 4.43 3.17 10.68
N TRP A 24 4.31 1.84 10.74
CA TRP A 24 5.32 0.98 11.33
C TRP A 24 6.65 1.03 10.58
N LEU A 25 6.63 1.05 9.23
CA LEU A 25 7.85 1.22 8.43
C LEU A 25 8.53 2.56 8.68
N ALA A 26 7.74 3.63 8.88
CA ALA A 26 8.26 4.97 9.16
C ALA A 26 8.85 5.11 10.57
N ASN A 27 8.48 4.23 11.52
CA ASN A 27 8.94 4.32 12.91
C ASN A 27 10.43 4.02 13.11
N ASP A 28 11.02 3.10 12.33
CA ASP A 28 12.47 2.82 12.38
C ASP A 28 13.05 2.55 10.97
N PRO A 29 13.27 3.62 10.18
CA PRO A 29 13.70 3.49 8.79
C PRO A 29 15.06 2.79 8.66
N HIS A 30 15.98 2.99 9.60
CA HIS A 30 17.33 2.43 9.49
C HIS A 30 17.34 0.92 9.71
N THR A 31 16.72 0.44 10.79
CA THR A 31 16.66 -0.99 11.09
C THR A 31 15.86 -1.74 10.04
N LEU A 32 14.73 -1.19 9.61
CA LEU A 32 13.84 -1.84 8.65
C LEU A 32 14.42 -1.83 7.23
N SER A 33 15.15 -0.79 6.83
CA SER A 33 15.83 -0.76 5.53
C SER A 33 16.91 -1.84 5.43
N ALA A 34 17.76 -1.98 6.45
CA ALA A 34 18.78 -3.02 6.47
C ALA A 34 18.18 -4.44 6.47
N SER A 35 17.08 -4.63 7.19
CA SER A 35 16.32 -5.89 7.20
C SER A 35 15.75 -6.22 5.83
N LEU A 36 15.12 -5.24 5.16
CA LEU A 36 14.53 -5.39 3.83
C LEU A 36 15.59 -5.65 2.76
N GLU A 37 16.70 -4.91 2.78
CA GLU A 37 17.80 -5.10 1.84
C GLU A 37 18.39 -6.52 1.94
N LYS A 38 18.59 -7.01 3.17
CA LYS A 38 19.05 -8.37 3.44
C LYS A 38 18.05 -9.42 2.92
N PHE A 39 16.76 -9.17 3.08
CA PHE A 39 15.71 -10.07 2.60
C PHE A 39 15.66 -10.14 1.07
N LEU A 40 15.81 -8.99 0.39
CA LEU A 40 15.67 -8.90 -1.06
C LEU A 40 16.96 -9.20 -1.83
N GLY A 41 18.12 -9.16 -1.19
CA GLY A 41 19.41 -9.47 -1.84
C GLY A 41 19.85 -8.40 -2.84
N GLY A 42 19.54 -7.12 -2.58
CA GLY A 42 20.06 -5.99 -3.36
C GLY A 42 19.29 -5.62 -4.64
N THR A 43 17.99 -5.90 -4.71
CA THR A 43 17.12 -5.60 -5.87
C THR A 43 16.87 -4.10 -6.09
N GLY A 44 17.37 -3.22 -5.22
CA GLY A 44 17.12 -1.77 -5.29
C GLY A 44 15.73 -1.33 -4.82
N TYR A 45 14.88 -2.28 -4.39
CA TYR A 45 13.58 -1.96 -3.79
C TYR A 45 13.79 -1.53 -2.33
N THR A 46 13.45 -0.28 -2.04
CA THR A 46 13.70 0.36 -0.75
C THR A 46 12.45 0.35 0.13
N THR A 47 12.64 0.66 1.41
CA THR A 47 11.56 0.92 2.36
C THR A 47 10.70 2.10 1.95
N ASP A 48 11.28 3.14 1.33
CA ASP A 48 10.51 4.25 0.74
C ASP A 48 9.59 3.77 -0.39
N THR A 49 10.10 2.92 -1.29
CA THR A 49 9.28 2.35 -2.37
C THR A 49 8.15 1.50 -1.79
N LEU A 50 8.45 0.66 -0.80
CA LEU A 50 7.44 -0.14 -0.10
C LEU A 50 6.39 0.73 0.59
N HIS A 51 6.81 1.76 1.31
CA HIS A 51 5.91 2.69 1.98
C HIS A 51 4.97 3.39 0.99
N ASN A 52 5.50 3.83 -0.15
CA ASN A 52 4.69 4.44 -1.20
C ASN A 52 3.69 3.45 -1.82
N ASP A 53 4.10 2.20 -2.04
CA ASP A 53 3.21 1.16 -2.54
C ASP A 53 2.06 0.86 -1.57
N LEU A 54 2.35 0.77 -0.26
CA LEU A 54 1.33 0.59 0.78
C LEU A 54 0.33 1.76 0.79
N ALA A 55 0.83 3.00 0.76
CA ALA A 55 -0.01 4.19 0.72
C ALA A 55 -0.90 4.23 -0.54
N ARG A 56 -0.34 3.86 -1.69
CA ARG A 56 -1.08 3.77 -2.96
C ARG A 56 -2.20 2.73 -2.88
N PHE A 57 -1.93 1.55 -2.31
CA PHE A 57 -2.96 0.51 -2.16
C PHE A 57 -4.04 0.89 -1.16
N ALA A 58 -3.68 1.50 -0.02
CA ALA A 58 -4.65 2.02 0.93
C ALA A 58 -5.58 3.05 0.26
N PHE A 59 -5.02 3.99 -0.49
CA PHE A 59 -5.78 5.00 -1.25
C PHE A 59 -6.74 4.40 -2.29
N LEU A 60 -6.31 3.35 -3.00
CA LEU A 60 -7.16 2.65 -3.97
C LEU A 60 -8.36 1.96 -3.32
N LEU A 61 -8.21 1.50 -2.08
CA LEU A 61 -9.21 0.72 -1.35
C LEU A 61 -10.24 1.60 -0.61
N THR A 62 -9.91 2.82 -0.21
CA THR A 62 -10.81 3.73 0.52
C THR A 62 -11.83 4.47 -0.36
N GLY A 63 -11.92 4.16 -1.66
CA GLY A 63 -12.92 4.74 -2.56
C GLY A 63 -12.62 6.17 -3.03
N GLU A 64 -11.96 7.01 -2.23
CA GLU A 64 -11.48 8.34 -2.66
C GLU A 64 -10.48 8.22 -3.83
N GLY A 65 -9.63 7.17 -3.83
CA GLY A 65 -8.75 6.88 -4.96
C GLY A 65 -9.39 6.20 -6.15
N ALA A 66 -10.41 5.36 -5.92
CA ALA A 66 -11.17 4.74 -7.00
C ALA A 66 -11.98 5.79 -7.78
N ALA A 67 -12.64 6.73 -7.09
CA ALA A 67 -13.36 7.83 -7.73
C ALA A 67 -12.42 8.82 -8.44
N HIS A 68 -11.22 9.08 -7.91
CA HIS A 68 -10.25 9.97 -8.55
C HIS A 68 -9.60 9.38 -9.81
N LEU A 69 -9.39 8.06 -9.86
CA LEU A 69 -8.74 7.38 -11.00
C LEU A 69 -9.73 6.91 -12.08
N PHE A 70 -10.99 6.66 -11.72
CA PHE A 70 -12.03 6.19 -12.66
C PHE A 70 -13.17 7.17 -12.87
N GLY A 71 -13.26 8.28 -12.12
CA GLY A 71 -14.29 9.32 -12.27
C GLY A 71 -14.00 10.37 -13.35
N GLY A 72 -13.11 10.06 -14.29
CA GLY A 72 -12.70 10.94 -15.40
C GLY A 72 -13.50 10.78 -16.70
N GLU A 73 -14.64 10.06 -16.70
CA GLU A 73 -15.47 9.88 -17.89
C GLU A 73 -16.97 9.90 -17.57
N GLU A 74 -17.50 11.02 -17.07
CA GLU A 74 -18.92 11.36 -17.28
C GLU A 74 -19.05 12.86 -17.57
N GLN A 75 -19.10 13.19 -18.87
CA GLN A 75 -19.63 14.44 -19.43
C GLN A 75 -20.91 14.10 -20.19
#